data_AF-A0A445IL93-F1
#
_entry.id   AF-A0A445IL93-F1
#
_cell.length_a   1.000
_cell.length_b   1.000
_cell.length_c   1.000
_cell.angle_alpha   90.00
_cell.angle_beta   90.00
_cell.angle_gamma   90.00
#
_symmetry.space_group_name_H-M   'P 1'
#
loop_
_entity.id
_entity.type
_entity.pdbx_description
1 polymer ?
#
loop_
_entity_poly.entity_id
_entity_poly.type
_entity_poly.pdbx_seq_one_letter_code
_entity_poly.pdbx_strand_id
1 'polypeptide(L)'
;MGWGVIEEEGWRKGPWTSEEDKLLILTKRNGKSCRLRWVNYLRPDHKKGQITPQEESIILELHARWGNRWSTIARSLPGRTDNEIKNYWRTHFKKKIRAHFS
;
A
#
# COMPACT_ATOMS: atom_id res chain seq x y z
N MET A 1 12.47 -32.10 22.35
CA MET A 1 11.18 -31.38 22.27
C MET A 1 11.16 -30.58 20.97
N GLY A 2 10.95 -31.28 19.85
CA GLY A 2 10.90 -30.66 18.53
C GLY A 2 9.52 -30.08 18.29
N TRP A 3 9.45 -28.77 18.10
CA TRP A 3 8.22 -28.10 17.70
C TRP A 3 7.98 -28.40 16.22
N GLY A 4 6.99 -29.27 15.97
CA GLY A 4 6.56 -29.65 14.63
C GLY A 4 6.15 -28.42 13.82
N VAL A 5 6.68 -28.33 12.61
CA VAL A 5 6.27 -27.37 11.60
C VAL A 5 4.88 -27.81 11.13
N ILE A 6 3.85 -27.08 11.55
CA ILE A 6 2.54 -27.14 10.92
C ILE A 6 2.64 -26.26 9.67
N GLU A 7 2.63 -26.88 8.49
CA GLU A 7 2.40 -26.19 7.22
C GLU A 7 0.96 -25.67 7.22
N GLU A 8 0.78 -24.38 7.52
CA GLU A 8 -0.48 -23.69 7.26
C GLU A 8 -0.60 -23.48 5.74
N GLU A 9 -1.40 -24.34 5.11
CA GLU A 9 -1.90 -24.12 3.75
C GLU A 9 -2.56 -22.73 3.63
N GLY A 10 -2.08 -21.93 2.69
CA GLY A 10 -2.98 -21.17 1.82
C GLY A 10 -3.26 -19.70 2.14
N TRP A 11 -2.35 -18.96 2.78
CA TRP A 11 -2.42 -17.48 2.70
C TRP A 11 -1.09 -16.85 2.28
N ARG A 12 -0.92 -16.62 0.97
CA ARG A 12 0.20 -15.82 0.47
C ARG A 12 0.06 -14.37 0.94
N LYS A 13 1.04 -13.87 1.69
CA LYS A 13 1.27 -12.42 1.81
C LYS A 13 2.10 -11.98 0.61
N GLY A 14 1.44 -11.47 -0.41
CA GLY A 14 2.07 -11.03 -1.66
C GLY A 14 1.23 -9.99 -2.40
N PRO A 15 1.75 -9.44 -3.51
CA PRO A 15 0.97 -8.58 -4.38
C PRO A 15 -0.21 -9.36 -4.95
N TRP A 16 -1.40 -8.78 -4.83
CA TRP A 16 -2.65 -9.34 -5.33
C TRP A 16 -2.56 -9.60 -6.84
N THR A 17 -3.02 -10.77 -7.27
CA THR A 17 -3.10 -11.13 -8.69
C THR A 17 -4.41 -10.68 -9.31
N SER A 18 -4.43 -10.53 -10.64
CA SER A 18 -5.65 -10.22 -11.40
C SER A 18 -6.74 -11.30 -11.29
N GLU A 19 -6.36 -12.52 -10.92
CA GLU A 19 -7.31 -13.63 -10.69
C GLU A 19 -7.94 -13.54 -9.31
N GLU A 20 -7.14 -13.21 -8.28
CA GLU A 20 -7.64 -12.91 -6.95
C GLU A 20 -8.57 -11.70 -6.95
N ASP A 21 -8.39 -10.74 -7.88
CA ASP A 21 -9.30 -9.62 -8.10
C ASP A 21 -10.67 -10.03 -8.63
N LYS A 22 -10.69 -10.87 -9.68
CA LYS A 22 -11.95 -11.41 -10.22
C LYS A 22 -12.66 -12.27 -9.19
N LEU A 23 -11.89 -13.08 -8.46
CA LEU A 23 -12.40 -13.88 -7.37
C LEU A 23 -12.95 -12.98 -6.27
N LEU A 24 -12.26 -11.93 -5.79
CA LEU A 24 -12.78 -11.02 -4.77
C LEU A 24 -14.10 -10.31 -5.14
N ILE A 25 -14.33 -10.05 -6.42
CA ILE A 25 -15.60 -9.53 -6.92
C ILE A 25 -16.71 -10.60 -6.82
N LEU A 26 -16.36 -11.88 -6.97
CA LEU A 26 -17.26 -13.03 -7.02
C LEU A 26 -17.45 -13.76 -5.67
N THR A 27 -16.42 -13.81 -4.82
CA THR A 27 -16.40 -14.48 -3.51
C THR A 27 -16.62 -13.49 -2.39
N LYS A 28 -17.73 -13.72 -1.66
CA LYS A 28 -18.11 -13.03 -0.43
C LYS A 28 -17.11 -13.31 0.70
N ARG A 29 -15.93 -12.69 0.69
CA ARG A 29 -15.20 -12.45 1.94
C ARG A 29 -15.79 -11.19 2.61
N ASN A 30 -15.99 -11.27 3.92
CA ASN A 30 -16.43 -10.19 4.81
C ASN A 30 -16.18 -8.78 4.26
N GLY A 31 -17.22 -7.94 4.19
CA GLY A 31 -17.26 -6.69 3.41
C GLY A 31 -16.12 -5.70 3.65
N LYS A 32 -15.40 -5.81 4.77
CA LYS A 32 -14.15 -5.10 5.06
C LYS A 32 -13.06 -5.36 4.01
N SER A 33 -12.91 -6.61 3.56
CA SER A 33 -11.89 -7.01 2.57
C SER A 33 -12.21 -6.46 1.18
N CYS A 34 -13.45 -6.64 0.71
CA CYS A 34 -13.92 -6.09 -0.56
C CYS A 34 -13.80 -4.56 -0.60
N ARG A 35 -14.21 -3.87 0.49
CA ARG A 35 -14.07 -2.41 0.60
C ARG A 35 -12.61 -1.97 0.55
N LEU A 36 -11.71 -2.66 1.25
CA LEU A 36 -10.29 -2.34 1.25
C LEU A 36 -9.69 -2.49 -0.15
N ARG A 37 -10.04 -3.56 -0.88
CA ARG A 37 -9.57 -3.76 -2.25
C ARG A 37 -10.09 -2.69 -3.20
N TRP A 38 -11.39 -2.38 -3.13
CA TRP A 38 -11.98 -1.33 -3.96
C TRP A 38 -11.26 0.01 -3.78
N VAL A 39 -11.12 0.45 -2.52
CA VAL A 39 -10.51 1.74 -2.20
C VAL A 39 -9.03 1.81 -2.59
N ASN A 40 -8.29 0.70 -2.51
CA ASN A 40 -6.85 0.70 -2.74
C ASN A 40 -6.42 0.33 -4.16
N TYR A 41 -7.27 -0.27 -4.99
CA TYR A 41 -6.82 -0.87 -6.25
C TYR A 41 -7.83 -0.85 -7.40
N LEU A 42 -9.14 -0.95 -7.12
CA LEU A 42 -10.15 -1.10 -8.19
C LEU A 42 -10.92 0.18 -8.51
N ARG A 43 -10.83 1.21 -7.64
CA ARG A 43 -11.52 2.49 -7.86
C ARG A 43 -11.08 3.11 -9.20
N PRO A 44 -12.00 3.51 -10.09
CA PRO A 44 -11.64 4.02 -11.42
C PRO A 44 -10.86 5.34 -11.38
N ASP A 45 -11.09 6.18 -10.37
CA ASP A 45 -10.35 7.45 -10.17
C ASP A 45 -8.92 7.24 -9.63
N HIS A 46 -8.50 6.00 -9.42
CA HIS A 46 -7.19 5.68 -8.87
C HIS A 46 -6.11 5.83 -9.95
N LYS A 47 -5.16 6.73 -9.72
CA LYS A 47 -3.96 6.85 -10.56
C LYS A 47 -3.07 5.61 -10.40
N LYS A 48 -3.05 4.77 -11.43
CA LYS A 48 -2.15 3.61 -11.53
C LYS A 48 -0.78 4.08 -12.02
N GLY A 49 0.25 3.95 -11.21
CA GLY A 49 1.63 4.29 -11.61
C GLY A 49 2.52 4.75 -10.46
N GLN A 50 3.78 5.03 -10.78
CA GLN A 50 4.76 5.57 -9.82
C GLN A 50 4.33 6.94 -9.30
N ILE A 51 4.74 7.27 -8.08
CA ILE A 51 4.57 8.61 -7.50
C ILE A 51 5.42 9.59 -8.30
N THR A 52 4.83 10.69 -8.76
CA THR A 52 5.55 11.70 -9.55
C THR A 52 6.44 12.57 -8.65
N PRO A 53 7.46 13.27 -9.18
CA PRO A 53 8.29 14.17 -8.38
C PRO A 53 7.50 15.29 -7.68
N GLN A 54 6.39 15.74 -8.28
CA GLN A 54 5.50 16.73 -7.69
C GLN A 54 4.68 16.13 -6.54
N GLU A 55 4.21 14.88 -6.69
CA GLU A 55 3.56 14.16 -5.59
C GLU A 55 4.58 13.88 -4.47
N GLU A 56 5.82 13.55 -4.80
CA GLU A 56 6.91 13.34 -3.84
C GLU A 56 7.19 14.60 -3.00
N SER A 57 7.28 15.79 -3.61
CA SER A 57 7.52 17.03 -2.85
C SER A 57 6.40 17.32 -1.84
N ILE A 58 5.16 17.09 -2.24
CA ILE A 58 3.98 17.23 -1.35
C ILE A 58 4.03 16.20 -0.23
N ILE A 59 4.36 14.93 -0.53
CA ILE A 59 4.50 13.88 0.48
C ILE A 59 5.58 14.27 1.49
N LEU A 60 6.70 14.82 1.05
CA LEU A 60 7.81 15.24 1.90
C LEU A 60 7.42 16.40 2.82
N GLU A 61 6.82 17.45 2.27
CA GLU A 61 6.41 18.61 3.06
C GLU A 61 5.37 18.21 4.12
N LEU A 62 4.35 17.45 3.71
CA LEU A 62 3.27 17.06 4.62
C LEU A 62 3.72 16.01 5.63
N HIS A 63 4.65 15.13 5.27
CA HIS A 63 5.26 14.19 6.23
C HIS A 63 6.12 14.93 7.24
N ALA A 64 6.93 15.92 6.82
CA ALA A 64 7.69 16.76 7.75
C ALA A 64 6.76 17.50 8.73
N ARG A 65 5.57 17.94 8.28
CA ARG A 65 4.59 18.64 9.11
C ARG A 65 3.79 17.72 10.03
N TRP A 66 3.37 16.55 9.54
CA TRP A 66 2.37 15.70 10.23
C TRP A 66 2.85 14.29 10.59
N GLY A 67 4.05 13.90 10.19
CA GLY A 67 4.60 12.57 10.37
C GLY A 67 3.85 11.50 9.59
N ASN A 68 3.76 10.29 10.15
CA ASN A 68 3.16 9.11 9.52
C ASN A 68 1.61 9.14 9.41
N ARG A 69 1.01 10.32 9.27
CA ARG A 69 -0.45 10.50 9.12
C ARG A 69 -0.88 10.33 7.67
N TRP A 70 -0.67 9.14 7.13
CA TRP A 70 -0.87 8.81 5.70
C TRP A 70 -2.26 9.15 5.17
N SER A 71 -3.33 8.84 5.92
CA SER A 71 -4.70 9.17 5.51
C SER A 71 -4.95 10.68 5.46
N THR A 72 -4.17 11.48 6.20
CA THR A 72 -4.23 12.94 6.12
C THR A 72 -3.47 13.45 4.90
N ILE A 73 -2.28 12.91 4.64
CA ILE A 73 -1.47 13.25 3.47
C ILE A 73 -2.19 12.88 2.16
N ALA A 74 -2.86 11.71 2.12
CA ALA A 74 -3.61 11.25 0.96
C ALA A 74 -4.76 12.19 0.55
N ARG A 75 -5.33 12.95 1.50
CA ARG A 75 -6.38 13.95 1.19
C ARG A 75 -5.84 15.09 0.32
N SER A 76 -4.54 15.37 0.37
CA SER A 76 -3.87 16.39 -0.45
C SER A 76 -3.39 15.86 -1.80
N LEU A 77 -3.54 14.56 -2.08
CA LEU A 77 -3.05 13.89 -3.29
C LEU A 77 -4.21 13.19 -4.00
N PRO A 78 -4.97 13.91 -4.85
CA PRO A 78 -6.13 13.35 -5.52
C PRO A 78 -5.74 12.16 -6.40
N GLY A 79 -6.46 11.05 -6.23
CA GLY A 79 -6.20 9.80 -6.93
C GLY A 79 -5.08 8.95 -6.32
N ARG A 80 -4.51 9.35 -5.18
CA ARG A 80 -3.56 8.54 -4.39
C ARG A 80 -4.16 8.08 -3.07
N THR A 81 -3.74 6.88 -2.66
CA THR A 81 -4.18 6.25 -1.42
C THR A 81 -3.11 6.40 -0.34
N ASP A 82 -3.55 6.34 0.92
CA ASP A 82 -2.65 6.35 2.07
C ASP A 82 -1.68 5.16 2.06
N ASN A 83 -2.11 4.02 1.52
CA ASN A 83 -1.28 2.83 1.39
C ASN A 83 -0.15 3.01 0.38
N GLU A 84 -0.41 3.65 -0.77
CA GLU A 84 0.62 3.98 -1.76
C GLU A 84 1.68 4.93 -1.20
N ILE A 85 1.25 5.99 -0.53
CA ILE A 85 2.16 6.99 0.05
C ILE A 85 3.05 6.34 1.12
N LYS A 86 2.45 5.52 2.00
CA LYS A 86 3.19 4.73 2.99
C LYS A 86 4.17 3.77 2.32
N ASN A 87 3.77 3.09 1.24
CA ASN A 87 4.66 2.19 0.51
C ASN A 87 5.82 2.94 -0.13
N TYR A 88 5.53 4.06 -0.80
CA TYR A 88 6.53 4.93 -1.39
C TYR A 88 7.55 5.38 -0.36
N TRP A 89 7.10 5.86 0.81
CA TRP A 89 7.98 6.22 1.92
C TRP A 89 8.86 5.04 2.35
N ARG A 90 8.27 3.85 2.56
CA ARG A 90 9.02 2.65 2.99
C ARG A 90 10.08 2.21 1.99
N THR A 91 9.84 2.34 0.69
CA THR A 91 10.78 1.87 -0.35
C THR A 91 11.82 2.92 -0.73
N HIS A 92 11.44 4.20 -0.81
CA HIS A 92 12.35 5.28 -1.20
C HIS A 92 13.21 5.79 -0.03
N PHE A 93 12.65 5.92 1.19
CA PHE A 93 13.43 6.43 2.33
C PHE A 93 14.34 5.39 2.99
N LYS A 94 13.93 4.10 3.05
CA LYS A 94 14.84 3.05 3.54
C LYS A 94 16.09 2.90 2.68
N LYS A 95 16.00 3.14 1.37
CA LYS A 95 17.16 3.13 0.46
C LYS A 95 18.11 4.29 0.75
N LYS A 96 17.60 5.50 1.02
CA LYS A 96 18.44 6.64 1.42
C LYS A 96 19.18 6.39 2.73
N ILE A 97 18.55 5.75 3.72
CA ILE A 97 19.24 5.39 4.98
C ILE A 97 20.31 4.32 4.75
N ARG A 98 20.03 3.26 3.98
CA ARG A 98 21.04 2.24 3.67
C ARG A 98 22.23 2.79 2.85
N ALA A 99 22.00 3.74 1.97
CA ALA A 99 23.06 4.36 1.17
C ALA A 99 23.95 5.33 1.97
N HIS A 100 23.47 5.84 3.11
CA HIS A 100 24.21 6.80 3.95
C HIS A 100 25.04 6.14 5.06
N PHE A 101 24.90 4.82 5.24
CA PHE A 101 25.61 3.99 6.23
C PHE A 101 26.39 2.84 5.56
N SER A 102 26.74 2.98 4.28
CA SER A 102 27.63 2.05 3.56
C SER A 102 28.93 2.72 3.18
#